data_AF-A0A7H8QY51-F1
#
_entry.id   AF-A0A7H8QY51-F1
#
_cell.length_a   1.000
_cell.length_b   1.000
_cell.length_c   1.000
_cell.angle_alpha   90.00
_cell.angle_beta   90.00
_cell.angle_gamma   90.00
#
_symmetry.space_group_name_H-M   'P 1'
#
loop_
_entity.id
_entity.type
_entity.pdbx_description
1 polymer ?
#
loop_
_entity_poly.entity_id
_entity_poly.type
_entity_poly.pdbx_seq_one_letter_code
_entity_poly.pdbx_strand_id
1 'polypeptide(L)'
;MKFLPIVLTVLASLIPSCMALCDISWNIPDVPSEGLTDITFPINIANAPHTAGYYFAQQFGFVGLADVGYIGLQPRPDSDSGSTMHGVFSSFVSGATSTDDNCSNGADGGDGVSCAVDFLASYSDTWNLVVTSDGNTWSGAAVDSSSGVQQNIGTYTLPAGAGGIQSSQVGFVEYYPWNGNSTFTCADLPSTKGTFYPPTTQSSSNGAVTGDISGSVDNCQSYITQQSISGGVDFSIS
;
A
#
# COMPACT_ATOMS: atom_id res chain seq x y z
N MET A 1 36.86 -29.54 -15.58
CA MET A 1 35.97 -29.06 -14.51
C MET A 1 35.03 -28.03 -15.13
N LYS A 2 33.74 -28.36 -15.26
CA LYS A 2 32.72 -27.45 -15.83
C LYS A 2 32.11 -26.68 -14.67
N PHE A 3 32.24 -25.36 -14.67
CA PHE A 3 31.53 -24.48 -13.75
C PHE A 3 30.05 -24.50 -14.13
N LEU A 4 29.21 -24.90 -13.18
CA LEU A 4 27.76 -24.80 -13.29
C LEU A 4 27.35 -23.45 -12.69
N PRO A 5 26.56 -22.61 -13.39
CA PRO A 5 26.11 -21.35 -12.83
C PRO A 5 25.08 -21.63 -11.72
N ILE A 6 25.33 -21.06 -10.54
CA ILE A 6 24.35 -21.00 -9.46
C ILE A 6 23.27 -20.01 -9.90
N VAL A 7 22.13 -20.53 -10.32
CA VAL A 7 20.92 -19.73 -10.50
C VAL A 7 20.40 -19.42 -9.10
N LEU A 8 20.61 -18.19 -8.64
CA LEU A 8 20.03 -17.69 -7.40
C LEU A 8 18.55 -17.38 -7.66
N THR A 9 17.67 -18.33 -7.38
CA THR A 9 16.23 -18.12 -7.40
C THR A 9 15.89 -17.21 -6.22
N VAL A 10 15.58 -15.95 -6.49
CA VAL A 10 14.97 -15.04 -5.50
C VAL A 10 13.55 -15.54 -5.28
N LEU A 11 13.34 -16.33 -4.21
CA LEU A 11 12.00 -16.50 -3.67
C LEU A 11 11.63 -15.14 -3.05
N ALA A 12 10.84 -14.36 -3.76
CA ALA A 12 10.09 -13.28 -3.11
C ALA A 12 9.25 -13.94 -2.02
N SER A 13 9.40 -13.45 -0.79
CA SER A 13 8.48 -13.74 0.31
C SER A 13 7.13 -13.16 -0.10
N LEU A 14 6.31 -13.98 -0.77
CA LEU A 14 4.88 -13.74 -0.84
C LEU A 14 4.39 -14.04 0.58
N ILE A 15 4.49 -13.04 1.47
CA ILE A 15 3.76 -13.07 2.72
C ILE A 15 2.33 -13.39 2.31
N PRO A 16 1.74 -14.49 2.83
CA PRO A 16 0.46 -14.93 2.38
C PRO A 16 -0.53 -13.79 2.57
N SER A 17 -0.93 -13.19 1.46
CA SER A 17 -2.13 -12.39 1.26
C SER A 17 -3.33 -13.29 1.50
N CYS A 18 -3.41 -13.88 2.70
CA CYS A 18 -4.47 -14.78 3.07
C CYS A 18 -5.71 -13.90 3.10
N MET A 19 -6.43 -13.90 1.98
CA MET A 19 -7.69 -13.20 1.67
C MET A 19 -7.59 -11.79 1.06
N ALA A 20 -6.55 -11.46 0.26
CA ALA A 20 -6.69 -10.32 -0.66
C ALA A 20 -7.90 -10.56 -1.59
N LEU A 21 -8.83 -9.61 -1.63
CA LEU A 21 -10.01 -9.68 -2.49
C LEU A 21 -9.66 -9.26 -3.91
N CYS A 22 -8.80 -8.26 -4.02
CA CYS A 22 -8.36 -7.67 -5.27
C CYS A 22 -6.87 -7.38 -5.19
N ASP A 23 -6.19 -7.58 -6.32
CA ASP A 23 -4.79 -7.23 -6.52
C ASP A 23 -4.70 -6.02 -7.44
N ILE A 24 -3.78 -5.10 -7.12
CA ILE A 24 -3.56 -3.87 -7.86
C ILE A 24 -2.10 -3.82 -8.29
N SER A 25 -1.83 -4.31 -9.50
CA SER A 25 -0.47 -4.25 -10.06
C SER A 25 -0.13 -2.83 -10.49
N TRP A 26 1.06 -2.36 -10.14
CA TRP A 26 1.59 -1.09 -10.61
C TRP A 26 3.03 -1.22 -11.08
N ASN A 27 3.44 -0.34 -11.98
CA ASN A 27 4.85 -0.19 -12.34
C ASN A 27 5.23 1.28 -12.59
N ILE A 28 6.52 1.58 -12.46
CA ILE A 28 7.16 2.82 -12.86
C ILE A 28 8.27 2.48 -13.88
N PRO A 29 8.31 3.11 -15.06
CA PRO A 29 9.41 2.93 -16.00
C PRO A 29 10.67 3.70 -15.55
N ASP A 30 11.82 3.33 -16.14
CA ASP A 30 13.10 4.05 -16.01
C ASP A 30 13.60 4.22 -14.56
N VAL A 31 13.32 3.26 -13.67
CA VAL A 31 13.81 3.26 -12.29
C VAL A 31 15.33 3.05 -12.26
N PRO A 32 16.09 3.89 -11.52
CA PRO A 32 17.53 3.71 -11.32
C PRO A 32 17.85 2.34 -10.70
N SER A 33 19.07 1.83 -10.90
CA SER A 33 19.52 0.57 -10.29
C SER A 33 19.45 0.58 -8.75
N GLU A 34 19.60 1.75 -8.16
CA GLU A 34 19.54 2.01 -6.74
C GLU A 34 18.09 2.04 -6.21
N GLY A 35 17.08 2.12 -7.10
CA GLY A 35 15.66 2.27 -6.76
C GLY A 35 15.20 3.73 -6.65
N LEU A 36 13.89 3.92 -6.54
CA LEU A 36 13.26 5.23 -6.33
C LEU A 36 13.44 5.72 -4.90
N THR A 37 13.59 7.02 -4.69
CA THR A 37 13.60 7.65 -3.35
C THR A 37 12.24 8.22 -2.98
N ASP A 38 11.30 8.24 -3.92
CA ASP A 38 9.92 8.64 -3.68
C ASP A 38 8.94 7.90 -4.60
N ILE A 39 7.74 7.69 -4.09
CA ILE A 39 6.59 7.26 -4.88
C ILE A 39 5.31 7.80 -4.24
N THR A 40 4.35 8.16 -5.07
CA THR A 40 3.02 8.62 -4.63
C THR A 40 1.97 7.72 -5.23
N PHE A 41 1.06 7.22 -4.40
CA PHE A 41 -0.08 6.40 -4.80
C PHE A 41 -1.39 7.15 -4.54
N PRO A 42 -2.06 7.70 -5.57
CA PRO A 42 -3.35 8.33 -5.38
C PRO A 42 -4.45 7.25 -5.24
N ILE A 43 -5.28 7.38 -4.21
CA ILE A 43 -6.41 6.49 -3.92
C ILE A 43 -7.64 7.34 -3.59
N ASN A 44 -8.81 6.92 -4.08
CA ASN A 44 -10.10 7.50 -3.73
C ASN A 44 -11.05 6.42 -3.20
N ILE A 45 -11.68 6.69 -2.06
CA ILE A 45 -12.63 5.76 -1.41
C ILE A 45 -13.95 6.46 -1.07
N ALA A 46 -14.38 7.40 -1.91
CA ALA A 46 -15.58 8.22 -1.70
C ALA A 46 -16.88 7.44 -1.49
N ASN A 47 -16.90 6.18 -1.93
CA ASN A 47 -18.07 5.31 -1.83
C ASN A 47 -17.83 4.12 -0.90
N ALA A 48 -16.78 4.17 -0.08
CA ALA A 48 -16.58 3.22 1.01
C ALA A 48 -17.49 3.60 2.20
N PRO A 49 -18.10 2.62 2.89
CA PRO A 49 -18.86 2.91 4.10
C PRO A 49 -17.92 3.42 5.19
N HIS A 50 -18.41 4.34 6.02
CA HIS A 50 -17.69 4.88 7.18
C HIS A 50 -17.75 3.85 8.32
N THR A 51 -17.10 2.71 8.11
CA THR A 51 -17.05 1.57 9.03
C THR A 51 -15.70 0.88 8.90
N ALA A 52 -15.19 0.35 10.00
CA ALA A 52 -13.98 -0.46 9.99
C ALA A 52 -14.18 -1.76 9.20
N GLY A 53 -13.12 -2.24 8.53
CA GLY A 53 -13.05 -3.60 7.98
C GLY A 53 -12.28 -3.70 6.67
N TYR A 54 -12.39 -2.69 5.81
CA TYR A 54 -11.66 -2.66 4.54
C TYR A 54 -10.30 -1.99 4.69
N TYR A 55 -9.33 -2.48 3.91
CA TYR A 55 -8.03 -1.85 3.73
C TYR A 55 -7.69 -1.75 2.25
N PHE A 56 -7.40 -0.53 1.80
CA PHE A 56 -7.01 -0.19 0.44
C PHE A 56 -5.55 0.22 0.46
N ALA A 57 -4.66 -0.64 -0.06
CA ALA A 57 -3.23 -0.51 0.15
C ALA A 57 -2.43 -0.70 -1.13
N GLN A 58 -1.25 -0.09 -1.17
CA GLN A 58 -0.21 -0.35 -2.16
C GLN A 58 1.03 -0.86 -1.45
N GLN A 59 1.53 -2.03 -1.88
CA GLN A 59 2.82 -2.53 -1.42
C GLN A 59 3.93 -2.02 -2.33
N PHE A 60 5.15 -2.01 -1.81
CA PHE A 60 6.38 -1.70 -2.55
C PHE A 60 7.54 -2.53 -2.01
N GLY A 61 8.39 -3.02 -2.91
CA GLY A 61 9.64 -3.71 -2.55
C GLY A 61 10.81 -2.74 -2.51
N PHE A 62 11.89 -3.14 -1.84
CA PHE A 62 13.13 -2.36 -1.77
C PHE A 62 14.26 -3.08 -2.52
N VAL A 63 15.11 -2.35 -3.22
CA VAL A 63 16.30 -2.92 -3.85
C VAL A 63 17.19 -3.54 -2.77
N GLY A 64 17.65 -4.77 -3.00
CA GLY A 64 18.54 -5.50 -2.07
C GLY A 64 17.83 -6.20 -0.91
N LEU A 65 16.50 -6.08 -0.79
CA LEU A 65 15.70 -6.75 0.25
C LEU A 65 14.64 -7.66 -0.38
N ALA A 66 14.24 -8.71 0.35
CA ALA A 66 13.22 -9.65 -0.09
C ALA A 66 11.81 -9.30 0.40
N ASP A 67 11.72 -8.61 1.54
CA ASP A 67 10.47 -8.20 2.14
C ASP A 67 10.03 -6.81 1.64
N VAL A 68 8.77 -6.48 1.93
CA VAL A 68 8.06 -5.32 1.37
C VAL A 68 7.73 -4.29 2.46
N GLY A 69 7.32 -3.11 2.03
CA GLY A 69 6.49 -2.20 2.81
C GLY A 69 5.12 -2.02 2.15
N TYR A 70 4.18 -1.43 2.88
CA TYR A 70 2.94 -0.94 2.31
C TYR A 70 2.55 0.43 2.86
N ILE A 71 1.67 1.10 2.13
CA ILE A 71 0.94 2.28 2.59
C ILE A 71 -0.51 2.17 2.15
N GLY A 72 -1.46 2.62 2.95
CA GLY A 72 -2.87 2.54 2.59
C GLY A 72 -3.81 3.29 3.52
N LEU A 73 -5.10 3.20 3.20
CA LEU A 73 -6.20 3.80 3.93
C LEU A 73 -7.24 2.75 4.34
N GLN A 74 -7.74 2.89 5.57
CA GLN A 74 -8.83 2.10 6.11
C GLN A 74 -9.98 3.03 6.50
N PRO A 75 -11.20 2.81 5.97
CA PRO A 75 -12.37 3.50 6.47
C PRO A 75 -12.60 3.27 7.97
N ARG A 76 -13.15 4.29 8.64
CA ARG A 76 -13.51 4.25 10.07
C ARG A 76 -14.91 4.85 10.27
N PRO A 77 -15.59 4.46 11.38
CA PRO A 77 -16.75 5.20 11.86
C PRO A 77 -16.44 6.69 12.02
N ASP A 78 -17.44 7.53 11.73
CA ASP A 78 -17.35 8.95 12.04
C ASP A 78 -17.08 9.16 13.54
N SER A 79 -16.28 10.17 13.86
CA SER A 79 -16.10 10.67 15.21
C SER A 79 -17.05 11.83 15.47
N ASP A 80 -17.14 12.28 16.73
CA ASP A 80 -17.88 13.50 17.08
C ASP A 80 -17.35 14.75 16.34
N SER A 81 -16.11 14.69 15.84
CA SER A 81 -15.46 15.77 15.08
C SER A 81 -15.61 15.62 13.56
N GLY A 82 -16.27 14.56 13.09
CA GLY A 82 -16.55 14.30 11.68
C GLY A 82 -15.90 13.03 11.14
N SER A 83 -15.86 12.91 9.82
CA SER A 83 -15.37 11.72 9.13
C SER A 83 -13.91 11.46 9.41
N THR A 84 -13.64 10.20 9.75
CA THR A 84 -12.34 9.74 10.22
C THR A 84 -11.81 8.70 9.23
N MET A 85 -10.53 8.82 8.91
CA MET A 85 -9.77 7.86 8.11
C MET A 85 -8.63 7.33 8.94
N HIS A 86 -8.28 6.06 8.73
CA HIS A 86 -7.12 5.45 9.35
C HIS A 86 -6.05 5.21 8.29
N GLY A 87 -4.91 5.88 8.43
CA GLY A 87 -3.75 5.70 7.57
C GLY A 87 -2.82 4.66 8.16
N VAL A 88 -2.27 3.78 7.32
CA VAL A 88 -1.30 2.76 7.74
C VAL A 88 -0.08 2.81 6.84
N PHE A 89 1.10 2.69 7.43
CA PHE A 89 2.39 2.63 6.75
C PHE A 89 3.30 1.65 7.49
N SER A 90 3.65 0.54 6.84
CA SER A 90 4.41 -0.53 7.48
C SER A 90 5.59 -0.99 6.64
N SER A 91 6.58 -1.56 7.32
CA SER A 91 7.68 -2.33 6.75
C SER A 91 7.70 -3.70 7.38
N PHE A 92 7.83 -4.74 6.57
CA PHE A 92 8.02 -6.13 7.02
C PHE A 92 9.50 -6.52 7.09
N VAL A 93 10.39 -5.57 6.80
CA VAL A 93 11.83 -5.81 6.75
C VAL A 93 12.36 -6.01 8.16
N SER A 94 12.91 -7.19 8.42
CA SER A 94 13.55 -7.49 9.70
C SER A 94 14.68 -6.50 10.02
N GLY A 95 14.71 -6.01 11.27
CA GLY A 95 15.67 -5.00 11.71
C GLY A 95 15.28 -3.55 11.36
N ALA A 96 14.12 -3.32 10.74
CA ALA A 96 13.55 -1.97 10.67
C ALA A 96 13.29 -1.42 12.10
N THR A 97 13.46 -0.12 12.27
CA THR A 97 13.27 0.57 13.57
C THR A 97 12.52 1.88 13.37
N SER A 98 11.92 2.41 14.43
CA SER A 98 11.29 3.73 14.40
C SER A 98 11.40 4.42 15.76
N THR A 99 11.35 5.75 15.72
CA THR A 99 11.18 6.63 16.88
C THR A 99 9.96 7.54 16.73
N ASP A 100 9.14 7.32 15.71
CA ASP A 100 7.91 8.09 15.45
C ASP A 100 6.80 7.56 16.38
N ASP A 101 6.07 8.47 17.02
CA ASP A 101 5.04 8.13 18.02
C ASP A 101 3.86 7.35 17.42
N ASN A 102 3.65 7.43 16.10
CA ASN A 102 2.63 6.66 15.41
C ASN A 102 3.05 5.20 15.15
N CYS A 103 4.32 4.85 15.42
CA CYS A 103 4.90 3.58 15.04
C CYS A 103 5.15 2.64 16.22
N SER A 104 5.11 1.35 15.94
CA SER A 104 5.40 0.29 16.88
C SER A 104 6.21 -0.84 16.22
N ASN A 105 6.90 -1.62 17.05
CA ASN A 105 7.68 -2.76 16.57
C ASN A 105 6.78 -3.89 16.07
N GLY A 106 7.16 -4.48 14.95
CA GLY A 106 6.47 -5.55 14.26
C GLY A 106 5.45 -5.07 13.23
N ALA A 107 5.27 -5.86 12.17
CA ALA A 107 4.23 -5.68 11.16
C ALA A 107 3.37 -6.94 11.09
N ASP A 108 2.06 -6.79 11.33
CA ASP A 108 1.05 -7.86 11.35
C ASP A 108 1.44 -9.07 12.22
N GLY A 109 2.07 -8.79 13.37
CA GLY A 109 2.54 -9.79 14.32
C GLY A 109 3.86 -10.46 13.97
N GLY A 110 4.47 -10.09 12.84
CA GLY A 110 5.80 -10.50 12.40
C GLY A 110 6.88 -9.44 12.66
N ASP A 111 8.00 -9.61 11.97
CA ASP A 111 9.12 -8.67 12.00
C ASP A 111 8.77 -7.31 11.36
N GLY A 112 9.59 -6.30 11.65
CA GLY A 112 9.52 -4.98 11.01
C GLY A 112 8.94 -3.88 11.90
N VAL A 113 8.26 -2.92 11.29
CA VAL A 113 7.64 -1.75 11.94
C VAL A 113 6.29 -1.47 11.31
N SER A 114 5.30 -1.16 12.14
CA SER A 114 3.97 -0.72 11.70
C SER A 114 3.64 0.63 12.30
N CYS A 115 3.25 1.57 11.43
CA CYS A 115 2.82 2.91 11.80
C CYS A 115 1.37 3.12 11.41
N ALA A 116 0.59 3.77 12.27
CA ALA A 116 -0.78 4.09 11.97
C ALA A 116 -1.28 5.33 12.71
N VAL A 117 -2.24 6.03 12.10
CA VAL A 117 -2.86 7.20 12.70
C VAL A 117 -4.31 7.36 12.23
N ASP A 118 -5.20 7.74 13.15
CA ASP A 118 -6.53 8.22 12.81
C ASP A 118 -6.49 9.73 12.59
N PHE A 119 -7.13 10.21 11.53
CA PHE A 119 -7.18 11.63 11.20
C PHE A 119 -8.53 12.01 10.59
N LEU A 120 -8.90 13.29 10.74
CA LEU A 120 -10.09 13.83 10.09
C LEU A 120 -9.84 13.95 8.60
N ALA A 121 -10.74 13.38 7.81
CA ALA A 121 -10.57 13.27 6.37
C ALA A 121 -11.91 13.34 5.65
N SER A 122 -11.89 14.02 4.51
CA SER A 122 -12.96 13.94 3.53
C SER A 122 -12.82 12.65 2.73
N TYR A 123 -13.91 11.87 2.64
CA TYR A 123 -13.93 10.66 1.81
C TYR A 123 -14.12 10.99 0.33
N SER A 124 -14.75 12.13 0.01
CA SER A 124 -14.99 12.50 -1.39
C SER A 124 -13.71 12.75 -2.18
N ASP A 125 -12.64 13.12 -1.47
CA ASP A 125 -11.41 13.59 -2.08
C ASP A 125 -10.46 12.43 -2.37
N THR A 126 -9.64 12.60 -3.40
CA THR A 126 -8.53 11.69 -3.65
C THR A 126 -7.40 12.03 -2.68
N TRP A 127 -6.85 11.00 -2.05
CA TRP A 127 -5.71 11.12 -1.15
C TRP A 127 -4.46 10.55 -1.84
N ASN A 128 -3.43 11.38 -1.90
CA ASN A 128 -2.10 10.99 -2.37
C ASN A 128 -1.34 10.37 -1.21
N LEU A 129 -1.08 9.07 -1.27
CA LEU A 129 -0.24 8.37 -0.31
C LEU A 129 1.22 8.52 -0.74
N VAL A 130 1.93 9.41 -0.07
CA VAL A 130 3.29 9.81 -0.42
C VAL A 130 4.27 9.04 0.44
N VAL A 131 5.20 8.35 -0.21
CA VAL A 131 6.32 7.65 0.42
C VAL A 131 7.61 8.30 -0.06
N THR A 132 8.47 8.72 0.88
CA THR A 132 9.74 9.40 0.58
C THR A 132 10.85 8.86 1.46
N SER A 133 12.10 8.92 0.99
CA SER A 133 13.27 8.57 1.79
C SER A 133 14.24 9.73 2.00
N ASP A 134 14.86 9.73 3.19
CA ASP A 134 16.09 10.43 3.51
C ASP A 134 17.13 9.37 3.92
N GLY A 135 17.95 8.96 2.95
CA GLY A 135 18.83 7.80 3.09
C GLY A 135 18.02 6.51 3.29
N ASN A 136 18.21 5.85 4.44
CA ASN A 136 17.50 4.61 4.79
C ASN A 136 16.25 4.86 5.65
N THR A 137 15.91 6.12 5.92
CA THR A 137 14.72 6.49 6.67
C THR A 137 13.60 6.83 5.70
N TRP A 138 12.47 6.15 5.84
CA TRP A 138 11.30 6.26 4.99
C TRP A 138 10.14 6.88 5.75
N SER A 139 9.48 7.86 5.14
CA SER A 139 8.31 8.55 5.67
C SER A 139 7.10 8.28 4.80
N GLY A 140 5.97 7.96 5.43
CA GLY A 140 4.67 7.77 4.79
C GLY A 140 3.69 8.86 5.23
N ALA A 141 3.01 9.48 4.27
CA ALA A 141 2.01 10.52 4.53
C ALA A 141 0.79 10.37 3.62
N ALA A 142 -0.38 10.82 4.10
CA ALA A 142 -1.57 11.01 3.28
C ALA A 142 -1.77 12.50 3.01
N VAL A 143 -1.87 12.89 1.74
CA VAL A 143 -2.06 14.28 1.31
C VAL A 143 -3.37 14.41 0.55
N ASP A 144 -4.29 15.22 1.04
CA ASP A 144 -5.54 15.53 0.36
C ASP A 144 -5.24 16.31 -0.93
N SER A 145 -5.62 15.74 -2.08
CA SER A 145 -5.38 16.37 -3.39
C SER A 145 -6.16 17.66 -3.61
N SER A 146 -7.25 17.89 -2.87
CA SER A 146 -8.11 19.06 -3.01
C SER A 146 -7.61 20.24 -2.17
N SER A 147 -7.26 19.98 -0.90
CA SER A 147 -6.88 21.01 0.07
C SER A 147 -5.38 21.16 0.27
N GLY A 148 -4.59 20.13 -0.08
CA GLY A 148 -3.17 20.03 0.21
C GLY A 148 -2.84 19.72 1.68
N VAL A 149 -3.86 19.45 2.50
CA VAL A 149 -3.66 19.03 3.90
C VAL A 149 -2.88 17.72 3.92
N GLN A 150 -1.81 17.69 4.70
CA GLN A 150 -0.95 16.54 4.86
C GLN A 150 -1.07 15.97 6.27
N GLN A 151 -1.27 14.66 6.35
CA GLN A 151 -1.18 13.86 7.56
C GLN A 151 0.06 12.98 7.50
N ASN A 152 0.98 13.13 8.46
CA ASN A 152 2.05 12.15 8.67
C ASN A 152 1.44 10.85 9.21
N ILE A 153 1.67 9.73 8.53
CA ILE A 153 1.25 8.41 9.01
C ILE A 153 2.36 7.84 9.89
N GLY A 154 3.61 7.93 9.47
CA GLY A 154 4.74 7.56 10.30
C GLY A 154 6.05 7.48 9.52
N THR A 155 7.12 7.22 10.28
CA THR A 155 8.49 7.17 9.77
C THR A 155 9.20 5.93 10.31
N TYR A 156 9.95 5.20 9.49
CA TYR A 156 10.82 4.10 9.93
C TYR A 156 12.16 4.10 9.21
N THR A 157 13.18 3.53 9.83
CA THR A 157 14.51 3.34 9.25
C THR A 157 14.76 1.87 8.95
N LEU A 158 15.11 1.57 7.70
CA LEU A 158 15.49 0.23 7.26
C LEU A 158 16.95 -0.09 7.65
N PRO A 159 17.30 -1.37 7.81
CA PRO A 159 18.69 -1.78 8.06
C PRO A 159 19.62 -1.37 6.90
N ALA A 160 20.92 -1.39 7.16
CA ALA A 160 21.94 -1.13 6.14
C ALA A 160 21.84 -2.13 4.98
N GLY A 161 22.11 -1.67 3.76
CA GLY A 161 22.01 -2.49 2.54
C GLY A 161 20.66 -2.40 1.82
N ALA A 162 19.66 -1.75 2.42
CA ALA A 162 18.44 -1.37 1.73
C ALA A 162 18.72 -0.29 0.67
N GLY A 163 18.26 -0.50 -0.55
CA GLY A 163 18.15 0.54 -1.58
C GLY A 163 16.76 1.18 -1.59
N GLY A 164 16.50 1.94 -2.67
CA GLY A 164 15.22 2.58 -2.96
C GLY A 164 14.10 1.59 -3.33
N ILE A 165 12.93 2.15 -3.65
CA ILE A 165 11.75 1.39 -4.06
C ILE A 165 11.97 0.78 -5.45
N GLN A 166 11.59 -0.48 -5.61
CA GLN A 166 11.66 -1.22 -6.87
C GLN A 166 10.63 -0.70 -7.88
N SER A 167 10.81 -1.08 -9.16
CA SER A 167 10.01 -0.57 -10.27
C SER A 167 8.56 -1.03 -10.32
N SER A 168 8.18 -2.04 -9.56
CA SER A 168 6.83 -2.61 -9.62
C SER A 168 6.53 -3.39 -8.35
N GLN A 169 5.25 -3.39 -7.98
CA GLN A 169 4.72 -4.29 -6.97
C GLN A 169 3.19 -4.37 -7.11
N VAL A 170 2.54 -5.09 -6.21
CA VAL A 170 1.10 -5.31 -6.13
C VAL A 170 0.54 -4.70 -4.84
N GLY A 171 -0.46 -3.83 -4.96
CA GLY A 171 -1.36 -3.44 -3.87
C GLY A 171 -2.52 -4.40 -3.70
N PHE A 172 -3.36 -4.16 -2.70
CA PHE A 172 -4.50 -5.01 -2.42
C PHE A 172 -5.71 -4.24 -1.91
N VAL A 173 -6.89 -4.82 -2.12
CA VAL A 173 -8.08 -4.56 -1.29
C VAL A 173 -8.31 -5.80 -0.44
N GLU A 174 -8.38 -5.65 0.87
CA GLU A 174 -8.75 -6.74 1.78
C GLU A 174 -9.89 -6.33 2.71
N TYR A 175 -10.63 -7.35 3.18
CA TYR A 175 -11.53 -7.21 4.31
C TYR A 175 -10.94 -7.96 5.50
N TYR A 176 -10.13 -7.27 6.30
CA TYR A 176 -9.32 -7.90 7.34
C TYR A 176 -10.10 -8.66 8.44
N PRO A 177 -11.41 -8.41 8.72
CA PRO A 177 -12.17 -9.27 9.63
C PRO A 177 -12.35 -10.71 9.12
N TRP A 178 -12.11 -10.96 7.83
CA TRP A 178 -12.06 -12.30 7.27
C TRP A 178 -10.76 -13.04 7.62
N ASN A 179 -9.67 -12.32 7.87
CA ASN A 179 -8.36 -12.93 8.08
C ASN A 179 -8.40 -13.83 9.34
N GLY A 180 -8.24 -15.14 9.15
CA GLY A 180 -8.32 -16.13 10.22
C GLY A 180 -9.74 -16.54 10.65
N ASN A 181 -10.79 -16.03 10.00
CA ASN A 181 -12.17 -16.40 10.27
C ASN A 181 -12.74 -17.33 9.19
N SER A 182 -12.77 -18.63 9.49
CA SER A 182 -13.23 -19.67 8.56
C SER A 182 -14.73 -19.71 8.31
N THR A 183 -15.53 -18.92 9.04
CA THR A 183 -17.00 -18.87 8.83
C THR A 183 -17.42 -17.78 7.85
N PHE A 184 -16.55 -16.82 7.53
CA PHE A 184 -16.84 -15.80 6.54
C PHE A 184 -16.85 -16.39 5.13
N THR A 185 -17.81 -15.94 4.34
CA THR A 185 -17.97 -16.27 2.93
C THR A 185 -18.03 -14.98 2.11
N CYS A 186 -17.92 -15.09 0.79
CA CYS A 186 -18.05 -13.92 -0.10
C CYS A 186 -19.40 -13.20 0.04
N ALA A 187 -20.45 -13.89 0.47
CA ALA A 187 -21.77 -13.30 0.68
C ALA A 187 -21.83 -12.39 1.93
N ASP A 188 -20.83 -12.46 2.80
CA ASP A 188 -20.75 -11.68 4.04
C ASP A 188 -19.96 -10.38 3.86
N LEU A 189 -19.40 -10.14 2.66
CA LEU A 189 -18.63 -8.94 2.36
C LEU A 189 -19.54 -7.70 2.39
N PRO A 190 -19.25 -6.69 3.24
CA PRO A 190 -19.98 -5.43 3.19
C PRO A 190 -19.73 -4.72 1.85
N SER A 191 -20.71 -3.97 1.36
CA SER A 191 -20.49 -3.20 0.13
C SER A 191 -19.41 -2.15 0.34
N THR A 192 -18.56 -1.96 -0.67
CA THR A 192 -17.55 -0.89 -0.67
C THR A 192 -17.09 -0.60 -2.08
N LYS A 193 -16.46 0.55 -2.29
CA LYS A 193 -15.83 0.91 -3.55
C LYS A 193 -14.56 1.73 -3.32
N GLY A 194 -13.53 1.39 -4.08
CA GLY A 194 -12.27 2.12 -4.12
C GLY A 194 -11.76 2.27 -5.54
N THR A 195 -11.06 3.37 -5.78
CA THR A 195 -10.39 3.69 -7.04
C THR A 195 -8.91 3.89 -6.77
N PHE A 196 -8.07 3.22 -7.54
CA PHE A 196 -6.62 3.38 -7.51
C PHE A 196 -6.16 4.04 -8.81
N TYR A 197 -5.26 5.01 -8.70
CA TYR A 197 -4.69 5.71 -9.85
C TYR A 197 -3.21 5.31 -10.04
N PRO A 198 -2.64 5.50 -11.25
CA PRO A 198 -1.24 5.22 -11.49
C PRO A 198 -0.32 5.97 -10.52
N PRO A 199 0.74 5.31 -10.03
CA PRO A 199 1.68 5.97 -9.16
C PRO A 199 2.47 7.04 -9.91
N THR A 200 3.00 8.00 -9.16
CA THR A 200 3.95 8.99 -9.69
C THR A 200 5.22 9.03 -8.87
N THR A 201 6.34 9.36 -9.50
CA THR A 201 7.63 9.58 -8.83
C THR A 201 8.34 10.78 -9.42
N GLN A 202 9.23 11.40 -8.64
CA GLN A 202 10.18 12.42 -9.09
C GLN A 202 11.60 11.86 -9.27
N SER A 203 11.87 10.64 -8.79
CA SER A 203 13.21 10.04 -8.71
C SER A 203 13.47 8.94 -9.75
N SER A 204 12.70 8.93 -10.86
CA SER A 204 13.09 8.12 -12.01
C SER A 204 14.37 8.66 -12.66
N SER A 205 15.02 7.83 -13.49
CA SER A 205 16.20 8.25 -14.26
C SER A 205 15.91 9.41 -15.23
N ASN A 206 14.63 9.62 -15.57
CA ASN A 206 14.16 10.66 -16.49
C ASN A 206 13.41 11.80 -15.78
N GLY A 207 13.46 11.85 -14.44
CA GLY A 207 12.76 12.85 -13.61
C GLY A 207 11.32 12.45 -13.29
N ALA A 208 10.39 13.41 -13.38
CA ALA A 208 8.98 13.18 -13.05
C ALA A 208 8.32 12.19 -14.02
N VAL A 209 7.76 11.11 -13.49
CA VAL A 209 7.12 10.04 -14.26
C VAL A 209 5.81 9.62 -13.61
N THR A 210 4.81 9.36 -14.46
CA THR A 210 3.60 8.61 -14.10
C THR A 210 3.74 7.18 -14.59
N GLY A 211 3.47 6.23 -13.70
CA GLY A 211 3.51 4.81 -13.98
C GLY A 211 2.25 4.28 -14.66
N ASP A 212 2.13 2.96 -14.63
CA ASP A 212 0.92 2.24 -15.05
C ASP A 212 0.28 1.53 -13.85
N ILE A 213 -1.01 1.25 -13.99
CA ILE A 213 -1.79 0.49 -13.02
C ILE A 213 -2.76 -0.46 -13.72
N SER A 214 -2.95 -1.64 -13.14
CA SER A 214 -3.97 -2.61 -13.53
C SER A 214 -4.51 -3.32 -12.29
N GLY A 215 -5.68 -3.96 -12.42
CA GLY A 215 -6.30 -4.67 -11.31
C GLY A 215 -6.83 -6.03 -11.71
N SER A 216 -6.87 -6.95 -10.74
CA SER A 216 -7.49 -8.26 -10.84
C SER A 216 -8.33 -8.56 -9.61
N VAL A 217 -9.26 -9.51 -9.76
CA VAL A 217 -10.08 -10.02 -8.66
C VAL A 217 -9.59 -11.42 -8.30
N ASP A 218 -9.06 -11.53 -7.10
CA ASP A 218 -8.38 -12.74 -6.63
C ASP A 218 -9.34 -13.69 -5.92
N ASN A 219 -10.24 -13.12 -5.11
CA ASN A 219 -11.28 -13.85 -4.40
C ASN A 219 -12.65 -13.23 -4.66
N CYS A 220 -13.71 -14.03 -4.52
CA CYS A 220 -15.09 -13.55 -4.62
C CYS A 220 -15.46 -12.92 -5.97
N GLN A 221 -15.01 -13.50 -7.10
CA GLN A 221 -15.27 -12.95 -8.45
C GLN A 221 -16.74 -12.65 -8.75
N SER A 222 -17.69 -13.37 -8.12
CA SER A 222 -19.13 -13.13 -8.31
C SER A 222 -19.69 -11.93 -7.54
N TYR A 223 -18.95 -11.39 -6.56
CA TYR A 223 -19.35 -10.28 -5.68
C TYR A 223 -18.54 -9.01 -5.93
N ILE A 224 -17.54 -9.09 -6.81
CA ILE A 224 -16.59 -8.01 -7.04
C ILE A 224 -16.57 -7.68 -8.53
N THR A 225 -16.83 -6.41 -8.83
CA THR A 225 -16.61 -5.85 -10.16
C THR A 225 -15.31 -5.07 -10.16
N GLN A 226 -14.39 -5.43 -11.05
CA GLN A 226 -13.20 -4.65 -11.38
C GLN A 226 -13.41 -3.99 -12.74
N GLN A 227 -13.05 -2.71 -12.85
CA GLN A 227 -13.12 -1.97 -14.11
C GLN A 227 -11.90 -1.07 -14.29
N SER A 228 -11.24 -1.18 -15.43
CA SER A 228 -10.28 -0.15 -15.86
C SER A 228 -11.04 1.10 -16.27
N ILE A 229 -10.66 2.23 -15.68
CA ILE A 229 -11.20 3.55 -16.00
C ILE A 229 -10.12 4.42 -16.64
N SER A 230 -10.49 5.61 -17.11
CA SER A 230 -9.50 6.55 -17.64
C SER A 230 -8.51 6.92 -16.53
N GLY A 231 -7.27 6.45 -16.67
CA GLY A 231 -6.19 6.73 -15.72
C GLY A 231 -6.35 6.06 -14.36
N GLY A 232 -6.99 4.89 -14.25
CA GLY A 232 -7.09 4.17 -12.98
C GLY A 232 -7.82 2.84 -13.05
N VAL A 233 -8.02 2.23 -11.89
CA VAL A 233 -8.80 1.00 -11.71
C VAL A 233 -9.80 1.16 -10.57
N ASP A 234 -11.05 0.83 -10.86
CA ASP A 234 -12.16 0.79 -9.90
C ASP A 234 -12.40 -0.64 -9.43
N PHE A 235 -12.67 -0.79 -8.13
CA PHE A 235 -13.22 -2.00 -7.54
C PHE A 235 -14.52 -1.67 -6.81
N SER A 236 -15.54 -2.49 -7.04
CA SER A 236 -16.82 -2.42 -6.34
C SER A 236 -17.15 -3.80 -5.78
N ILE A 237 -17.38 -3.87 -4.48
CA ILE A 237 -17.86 -5.07 -3.78
C ILE A 237 -19.34 -4.87 -3.45
N SER A 238 -20.17 -5.86 -3.79
CA SER A 238 -21.64 -5.81 -3.68
C SER A 238 -22.26 -7.17 -3.39
#